data_AF-A0A3L7U7L0-F1
#
_entry.id   AF-A0A3L7U7L0-F1
#
_cell.length_a   1.000
_cell.length_b   1.000
_cell.length_c   1.000
_cell.angle_alpha   90.00
_cell.angle_beta   90.00
_cell.angle_gamma   90.00
#
_symmetry.space_group_name_H-M   'P 1'
#
loop_
_entity.id
_entity.type
_entity.pdbx_description
1 polymer ?
#
loop_
_entity_poly.entity_id
_entity_poly.type
_entity_poly.pdbx_seq_one_letter_code
_entity_poly.pdbx_strand_id
1 'polypeptide(L)'
;MNRSATDGVIAGTEAPAPFMTSANGIDGFLGTRASFGMDLVLVGLLAVLPVLAWSVHVVRKKRDFATHKRLQLLIAGLLLAAIVIFEIDVRLISDWKMRARPSPWWPTGVLTALGVHLVFAISTLVLWVWVVWEALIRFSVPPHPGTHGPRHRVMARIAALDLVLTACTGSLFYWLAFVA
;
A
#
# COMPACT_ATOMS: atom_id res chain seq x y z
N MET A 1 20.87 -54.44 -38.04
CA MET A 1 20.97 -55.67 -37.23
C MET A 1 21.83 -55.35 -36.00
N ASN A 2 21.40 -55.80 -34.81
CA ASN A 2 21.92 -55.56 -33.43
C ASN A 2 21.50 -54.21 -32.77
N ARG A 3 20.51 -54.14 -31.84
CA ARG A 3 20.41 -54.61 -30.42
C ARG A 3 21.56 -54.09 -29.55
N SER A 4 21.43 -53.60 -28.32
CA SER A 4 20.42 -53.31 -27.29
C SER A 4 21.14 -52.37 -26.29
N ALA A 5 20.55 -51.44 -25.55
CA ALA A 5 19.89 -51.58 -24.26
C ALA A 5 19.83 -50.14 -23.69
N THR A 6 18.67 -49.55 -23.37
CA THR A 6 18.12 -49.48 -22.01
C THR A 6 19.18 -49.57 -20.92
N ASP A 7 19.38 -48.48 -20.16
CA ASP A 7 19.44 -48.48 -18.69
C ASP A 7 19.71 -47.06 -18.16
N GLY A 8 19.01 -46.69 -17.08
CA GLY A 8 19.40 -45.56 -16.24
C GLY A 8 18.46 -44.35 -16.24
N VAL A 9 17.15 -44.56 -16.07
CA VAL A 9 16.27 -43.53 -15.49
C VAL A 9 16.78 -43.23 -14.09
N ILE A 10 17.53 -42.15 -13.94
CA ILE A 10 17.87 -41.59 -12.63
C ILE A 10 16.58 -40.95 -12.09
N ALA A 11 15.82 -41.75 -11.34
CA ALA A 11 14.83 -41.23 -10.41
C ALA A 11 15.58 -40.54 -9.27
N GLY A 12 16.06 -39.34 -9.54
CA GLY A 12 16.39 -38.37 -8.51
C GLY A 12 15.07 -37.95 -7.89
N THR A 13 14.74 -38.51 -6.74
CA THR A 13 13.71 -38.02 -5.85
C THR A 13 14.07 -36.57 -5.52
N GLU A 14 13.49 -35.61 -6.25
CA GLU A 14 13.61 -34.20 -5.94
C GLU A 14 13.11 -34.01 -4.50
N ALA A 15 14.04 -33.73 -3.59
CA ALA A 15 13.68 -33.16 -2.30
C ALA A 15 12.77 -31.94 -2.57
N PRO A 16 11.70 -31.72 -1.78
CA PRO A 16 10.90 -30.51 -1.94
C PRO A 16 11.85 -29.32 -1.86
N ALA A 17 11.88 -28.53 -2.94
CA ALA A 17 12.82 -27.42 -3.08
C ALA A 17 12.79 -26.58 -1.79
N PRO A 18 13.90 -26.50 -1.05
CA PRO A 18 13.96 -25.68 0.15
C PRO A 18 13.86 -24.23 -0.30
N PHE A 19 12.82 -23.54 0.19
CA PHE A 19 12.66 -22.09 0.20
C PHE A 19 13.01 -21.37 -1.10
N MET A 20 11.95 -20.94 -1.80
CA MET A 20 11.91 -19.85 -2.79
C MET A 20 13.23 -19.10 -2.89
N THR A 21 14.06 -19.48 -3.87
CA THR A 21 15.21 -18.70 -4.30
C THR A 21 14.78 -17.26 -4.42
N SER A 22 15.39 -16.39 -3.61
CA SER A 22 15.07 -14.96 -3.50
C SER A 22 14.97 -14.36 -4.90
N ALA A 23 13.73 -14.15 -5.38
CA ALA A 23 13.52 -13.29 -6.51
C ALA A 23 14.17 -11.95 -6.12
N ASN A 24 15.15 -11.47 -6.87
CA ASN A 24 15.99 -10.30 -6.54
C ASN A 24 15.26 -9.27 -5.63
N GLY A 25 15.72 -9.09 -4.38
CA GLY A 25 15.14 -8.16 -3.42
C GLY A 25 14.92 -8.72 -2.00
N ILE A 26 14.30 -7.91 -1.15
CA ILE A 26 13.92 -8.26 0.23
C ILE A 26 12.50 -8.83 0.22
N ASP A 27 12.32 -10.05 0.73
CA ASP A 27 11.02 -10.70 0.78
C ASP A 27 10.05 -10.01 1.76
N GLY A 28 8.76 -10.11 1.43
CA GLY A 28 7.67 -9.70 2.29
C GLY A 28 7.55 -10.55 3.56
N PHE A 29 6.71 -10.09 4.48
CA PHE A 29 6.41 -10.73 5.76
C PHE A 29 4.99 -11.33 5.81
N LEU A 30 4.18 -11.16 4.77
CA LEU A 30 2.82 -11.72 4.67
C LEU A 30 2.78 -13.13 4.05
N GLY A 31 3.93 -13.73 3.74
CA GLY A 31 4.01 -15.07 3.16
C GLY A 31 3.55 -15.15 1.70
N THR A 32 3.55 -14.03 0.99
CA THR A 32 3.22 -13.94 -0.44
C THR A 32 4.49 -13.76 -1.28
N ARG A 33 4.34 -13.63 -2.61
CA ARG A 33 5.47 -13.34 -3.52
C ARG A 33 5.95 -11.88 -3.44
N ALA A 34 5.25 -11.02 -2.71
CA ALA A 34 5.55 -9.60 -2.60
C ALA A 34 6.90 -9.33 -1.91
N SER A 35 7.45 -8.13 -2.15
CA SER A 35 8.62 -7.64 -1.42
C SER A 35 8.24 -6.97 -0.10
N PHE A 36 9.23 -6.70 0.75
CA PHE A 36 9.02 -6.00 2.02
C PHE A 36 8.27 -4.66 1.85
N GLY A 37 8.65 -3.84 0.87
CA GLY A 37 8.02 -2.55 0.63
C GLY A 37 6.54 -2.67 0.26
N MET A 38 6.20 -3.68 -0.57
CA MET A 38 4.82 -3.97 -0.97
C MET A 38 3.95 -4.34 0.24
N ASP A 39 4.44 -5.21 1.12
CA ASP A 39 3.73 -5.60 2.35
C ASP A 39 3.59 -4.44 3.32
N LEU A 40 4.65 -3.66 3.49
CA LEU A 40 4.66 -2.49 4.36
C LEU A 40 3.59 -1.48 3.95
N VAL A 41 3.48 -1.16 2.66
CA VAL A 41 2.48 -0.20 2.17
C VAL A 41 1.07 -0.76 2.26
N LEU A 42 0.86 -2.04 1.93
CA LEU A 42 -0.46 -2.66 2.06
C LEU A 42 -0.94 -2.62 3.51
N VAL A 43 -0.12 -3.09 4.45
CA VAL A 43 -0.45 -3.10 5.87
C VAL A 43 -0.63 -1.68 6.41
N GLY A 44 0.26 -0.75 6.02
CA GLY A 44 0.16 0.66 6.40
C GLY A 44 -1.15 1.30 5.94
N LEU A 45 -1.57 0.99 4.71
CA LEU A 45 -2.82 1.50 4.12
C LEU A 45 -4.06 0.89 4.77
N LEU A 46 -4.03 -0.39 5.17
CA LEU A 46 -5.12 -0.99 5.93
C LEU A 46 -5.16 -0.46 7.37
N ALA A 47 -4.01 -0.21 7.98
CA ALA A 47 -3.90 0.32 9.33
C ALA A 47 -4.33 1.80 9.42
N VAL A 48 -4.12 2.60 8.37
CA VAL A 48 -4.49 4.02 8.41
C VAL A 48 -6.00 4.24 8.47
N LEU A 49 -6.80 3.35 7.87
CA LEU A 49 -8.28 3.48 7.86
C LEU A 49 -8.91 3.50 9.27
N PRO A 50 -8.65 2.52 10.17
CA PRO A 50 -9.17 2.57 11.53
C PRO A 50 -8.58 3.73 12.34
N VAL A 51 -7.32 4.09 12.13
CA VAL A 51 -6.70 5.26 12.80
C VAL A 51 -7.37 6.57 12.37
N LEU A 52 -7.70 6.71 11.08
CA LEU A 52 -8.42 7.87 10.56
C LEU A 52 -9.85 7.91 11.09
N ALA A 53 -10.55 6.77 11.13
CA ALA A 53 -11.88 6.66 11.71
C ALA A 53 -11.88 7.08 13.19
N TRP A 54 -10.87 6.64 13.95
CA TRP A 54 -10.67 7.07 15.34
C TRP A 54 -10.40 8.57 15.45
N SER A 55 -9.51 9.11 14.60
CA SER A 55 -9.20 10.54 14.54
C SER A 55 -10.47 11.39 14.31
N VAL A 56 -11.37 10.94 13.43
CA VAL A 56 -12.67 11.60 13.20
C VAL A 56 -13.61 11.43 14.39
N HIS A 57 -13.65 10.25 15.02
CA HIS A 57 -14.46 9.99 16.20
C HIS A 57 -14.12 10.95 17.35
N VAL A 58 -12.83 11.17 17.61
CA VAL A 58 -12.32 12.06 18.66
C VAL A 58 -12.83 13.50 18.46
N VAL A 59 -12.78 14.04 17.24
CA VAL A 59 -13.32 15.39 16.96
C VAL A 59 -14.83 15.44 17.12
N ARG A 60 -15.55 14.41 16.64
CA ARG A 60 -17.03 14.41 16.64
C ARG A 60 -17.63 14.26 18.04
N LYS A 61 -17.00 13.46 18.91
CA LYS A 61 -17.55 13.14 20.24
C LYS A 61 -16.89 13.92 21.37
N LYS A 62 -15.56 14.09 21.32
CA LYS A 62 -14.79 14.73 22.39
C LYS A 62 -14.46 16.19 22.10
N ARG A 63 -14.66 16.66 20.85
CA ARG A 63 -14.27 17.99 20.37
C ARG A 63 -12.77 18.28 20.58
N ASP A 64 -11.95 17.24 20.63
CA ASP A 64 -10.52 17.35 20.82
C ASP A 64 -9.81 17.49 19.45
N PHE A 65 -9.74 18.73 18.98
CA PHE A 65 -9.10 19.10 17.72
C PHE A 65 -7.57 18.99 17.79
N ALA A 66 -6.97 19.07 18.99
CA ALA A 66 -5.53 18.97 19.17
C ALA A 66 -5.06 17.54 18.91
N THR A 67 -5.76 16.54 19.47
CA THR A 67 -5.49 15.13 19.19
C THR A 67 -5.71 14.79 17.72
N HIS A 68 -6.76 15.33 17.09
CA HIS A 68 -6.95 15.15 15.64
C HIS A 68 -5.78 15.69 14.81
N LYS A 69 -5.33 16.92 15.09
CA LYS A 69 -4.16 17.50 14.42
C LYS A 69 -2.91 16.63 14.62
N ARG A 70 -2.63 16.19 15.85
CA ARG A 70 -1.48 15.33 16.17
C ARG A 70 -1.54 14.01 15.40
N LEU A 71 -2.72 13.36 15.37
CA LEU A 71 -2.92 12.13 14.61
C LEU A 71 -2.72 12.35 13.11
N GLN A 72 -3.26 13.42 12.52
CA GLN A 72 -3.08 13.70 11.10
C GLN A 72 -1.61 13.93 10.75
N LEU A 73 -0.86 14.67 11.58
CA LEU A 73 0.57 14.89 11.36
C LEU A 73 1.41 13.62 11.57
N LEU A 74 1.05 12.78 12.54
CA LEU A 74 1.70 11.49 12.75
C LEU A 74 1.44 10.55 11.54
N ILE A 75 0.20 10.47 11.07
CA ILE A 75 -0.14 9.71 9.86
C ILE A 75 0.64 10.26 8.65
N ALA A 76 0.77 11.59 8.51
CA ALA A 76 1.60 12.25 7.49
C ALA A 76 3.05 11.83 7.51
N GLY A 77 3.69 11.89 8.67
CA GLY A 77 5.06 11.42 8.81
C GLY A 77 5.21 9.94 8.45
N LEU A 78 4.34 9.08 9.00
CA LEU A 78 4.43 7.63 8.81
C LEU A 78 4.15 7.20 7.36
N LEU A 79 3.11 7.75 6.71
CA LEU A 79 2.82 7.42 5.31
C LEU A 79 3.91 7.93 4.37
N LEU A 80 4.46 9.12 4.61
CA LEU A 80 5.59 9.62 3.83
C LEU A 80 6.80 8.69 3.95
N ALA A 81 7.14 8.28 5.18
CA ALA A 81 8.22 7.32 5.40
C ALA A 81 7.94 5.97 4.70
N ALA A 82 6.72 5.45 4.80
CA ALA A 82 6.34 4.20 4.14
C ALA A 82 6.45 4.29 2.61
N ILE A 83 6.00 5.40 1.99
CA ILE A 83 6.11 5.62 0.54
C ILE A 83 7.58 5.72 0.10
N VAL A 84 8.43 6.42 0.88
CA VAL A 84 9.86 6.52 0.58
C VAL A 84 10.54 5.15 0.66
N ILE A 85 10.27 4.38 1.72
CA ILE A 85 10.80 3.02 1.87
C ILE A 85 10.31 2.12 0.73
N PHE A 86 9.03 2.20 0.37
CA PHE A 86 8.44 1.47 -0.74
C PHE A 86 9.10 1.80 -2.08
N GLU A 87 9.27 3.08 -2.38
CA GLU A 87 9.89 3.53 -3.63
C GLU A 87 11.33 3.05 -3.74
N ILE A 88 12.10 3.13 -2.66
CA ILE A 88 13.46 2.59 -2.60
C ILE A 88 13.44 1.08 -2.85
N ASP A 89 12.55 0.35 -2.17
CA ASP A 89 12.43 -1.09 -2.32
C ASP A 89 12.11 -1.46 -3.78
N VAL A 90 11.00 -0.96 -4.34
CA VAL A 90 10.50 -1.43 -5.65
C VAL A 90 11.29 -0.91 -6.86
N ARG A 91 12.07 0.17 -6.70
CA ARG A 91 12.88 0.74 -7.79
C ARG A 91 14.35 0.38 -7.73
N LEU A 92 14.91 0.18 -6.53
CA LEU A 92 16.35 0.05 -6.35
C LEU A 92 16.76 -1.31 -5.79
N ILE A 93 15.90 -2.00 -5.05
CA ILE A 93 16.26 -3.23 -4.31
C ILE A 93 15.56 -4.46 -4.90
N SER A 94 14.24 -4.39 -5.01
CA SER A 94 13.35 -5.49 -5.33
C SER A 94 12.74 -5.31 -6.73
N ASP A 95 12.98 -6.27 -7.62
CA ASP A 95 12.30 -6.29 -8.92
C ASP A 95 10.87 -6.83 -8.75
N TRP A 96 9.93 -5.93 -8.47
CA TRP A 96 8.54 -6.28 -8.23
C TRP A 96 7.86 -6.93 -9.45
N LYS A 97 8.32 -6.62 -10.68
CA LYS A 97 7.74 -7.22 -11.89
C LYS A 97 8.12 -8.68 -11.97
N MET A 98 9.38 -9.02 -11.71
CA MET A 98 9.82 -10.42 -11.65
C MET A 98 9.03 -11.23 -10.63
N ARG A 99 8.72 -10.63 -9.47
CA ARG A 99 7.87 -11.24 -8.43
C ARG A 99 6.40 -11.42 -8.87
N ALA A 100 5.89 -10.54 -9.74
CA ALA A 100 4.52 -10.61 -10.25
C ALA A 100 4.35 -11.52 -11.49
N ARG A 101 5.42 -11.80 -12.25
CA ARG A 101 5.37 -12.62 -13.48
C ARG A 101 4.69 -13.99 -13.34
N PRO A 102 4.82 -14.72 -12.22
CA PRO A 102 4.13 -16.00 -12.05
C PRO A 102 2.60 -15.89 -11.93
N SER A 103 2.03 -14.69 -11.74
CA SER A 103 0.59 -14.50 -11.63
C SER A 103 -0.13 -14.88 -12.95
N PRO A 104 -1.25 -15.61 -12.89
CA PRO A 104 -2.11 -15.87 -14.06
C PRO A 104 -2.63 -14.59 -14.75
N TRP A 105 -2.62 -13.46 -14.04
CA TRP A 105 -3.10 -12.17 -14.53
C TRP A 105 -2.00 -11.32 -15.16
N TRP A 106 -0.76 -11.80 -15.21
CA TRP A 106 0.36 -11.08 -15.80
C TRP A 106 0.35 -11.14 -17.35
N PRO A 107 0.68 -10.05 -18.07
CA PRO A 107 0.90 -8.69 -17.57
C PRO A 107 -0.39 -7.85 -17.49
N THR A 108 -1.38 -8.13 -18.33
CA THR A 108 -2.49 -7.21 -18.61
C THR A 108 -3.35 -6.90 -17.38
N GLY A 109 -3.76 -7.92 -16.62
CA GLY A 109 -4.61 -7.73 -15.44
C GLY A 109 -3.86 -6.99 -14.33
N VAL A 110 -2.61 -7.38 -14.07
CA VAL A 110 -1.75 -6.75 -13.05
C VAL A 110 -1.48 -5.28 -13.40
N LEU A 111 -1.10 -4.97 -14.64
CA LEU A 111 -0.79 -3.60 -15.05
C LEU A 111 -2.04 -2.72 -15.12
N THR A 112 -3.20 -3.28 -15.47
CA THR A 112 -4.47 -2.54 -15.44
C THR A 112 -4.85 -2.19 -14.01
N ALA A 113 -4.78 -3.15 -13.08
CA ALA A 113 -5.05 -2.91 -11.67
C ALA A 113 -4.07 -1.88 -11.07
N LEU A 114 -2.79 -1.95 -11.42
CA LEU A 114 -1.78 -0.96 -11.04
C LEU A 114 -2.15 0.44 -11.56
N GLY A 115 -2.51 0.56 -12.83
CA GLY A 115 -2.91 1.84 -13.43
C GLY A 115 -4.10 2.46 -12.71
N VAL A 116 -5.15 1.67 -12.43
CA VAL A 116 -6.32 2.12 -11.66
C VAL A 116 -5.92 2.54 -10.25
N HIS A 117 -5.09 1.76 -9.57
CA HIS A 117 -4.60 2.09 -8.23
C HIS A 117 -3.83 3.42 -8.22
N LEU A 118 -2.95 3.65 -9.20
CA LEU A 118 -2.15 4.88 -9.28
C LEU A 118 -3.01 6.13 -9.46
N VAL A 119 -4.14 6.06 -10.17
CA VAL A 119 -5.08 7.19 -10.28
C VAL A 119 -5.54 7.62 -8.90
N PHE A 120 -6.03 6.67 -8.08
CA PHE A 120 -6.50 6.95 -6.73
C PHE A 120 -5.37 7.31 -5.77
N ALA A 121 -4.23 6.62 -5.84
CA ALA A 121 -3.10 6.89 -4.96
C ALA A 121 -2.54 8.31 -5.16
N ILE A 122 -2.41 8.75 -6.43
CA ILE A 122 -1.95 10.11 -6.74
C ILE A 122 -3.00 11.15 -6.33
N SER A 123 -4.29 10.93 -6.62
CA SER A 123 -5.33 11.87 -6.20
C SER A 123 -5.42 11.97 -4.67
N THR A 124 -5.26 10.86 -3.97
CA THR A 124 -5.29 10.83 -2.49
C THR A 124 -4.11 11.61 -1.93
N LEU A 125 -2.91 11.42 -2.47
CA LEU A 125 -1.73 12.19 -2.06
C LEU A 125 -1.96 13.70 -2.25
N VAL A 126 -2.44 14.11 -3.42
CA VAL A 126 -2.70 15.53 -3.72
C VAL A 126 -3.78 16.11 -2.80
N LEU A 127 -4.93 15.43 -2.68
CA LEU A 127 -6.03 15.87 -1.81
C LEU A 127 -5.58 15.98 -0.35
N TRP A 128 -4.79 15.03 0.12
CA TRP A 128 -4.38 15.01 1.50
C TRP A 128 -3.32 16.06 1.82
N VAL A 129 -2.32 16.25 0.96
CA VAL A 129 -1.37 17.37 1.06
C VAL A 129 -2.13 18.69 1.10
N TRP A 130 -3.11 18.86 0.20
CA TRP A 130 -3.95 20.06 0.18
C TRP A 130 -4.71 20.25 1.49
N VAL A 131 -5.43 19.24 1.97
CA VAL A 131 -6.27 19.31 3.19
C VAL A 131 -5.43 19.60 4.43
N VAL A 132 -4.25 18.97 4.56
CA VAL A 132 -3.34 19.19 5.69
C VAL A 132 -2.74 20.60 5.62
N TRP A 133 -2.24 21.00 4.45
CA TRP A 133 -1.65 22.32 4.26
C TRP A 133 -2.66 23.44 4.52
N GLU A 134 -3.86 23.34 3.94
CA GLU A 134 -4.93 24.30 4.14
C GLU A 134 -5.35 24.38 5.63
N ALA A 135 -5.41 23.24 6.33
CA ALA A 135 -5.72 23.19 7.75
C ALA A 135 -4.63 23.83 8.62
N LEU A 136 -3.35 23.64 8.28
CA LEU A 136 -2.23 24.23 9.03
C LEU A 136 -2.17 25.75 8.89
N ILE A 137 -2.60 26.30 7.75
CA ILE A 137 -2.64 27.74 7.51
C ILE A 137 -3.88 28.39 8.12
N ARG A 138 -5.05 27.76 7.98
CA ARG A 138 -6.34 28.43 8.23
C ARG A 138 -6.93 28.19 9.62
N PHE A 139 -6.47 27.20 10.37
CA PHE A 139 -6.89 27.00 11.76
C PHE A 139 -5.91 27.68 12.73
N SER A 140 -6.46 28.24 13.80
CA SER A 140 -5.71 28.85 14.90
C SER A 140 -4.91 27.84 15.72
N VAL A 141 -4.02 28.36 16.56
CA VAL A 141 -3.27 27.58 17.56
C VAL A 141 -3.67 28.10 18.95
N PRO A 142 -4.36 27.32 19.80
CA PRO A 142 -4.80 25.93 19.60
C PRO A 142 -5.96 25.80 18.59
N PRO A 143 -6.11 24.63 17.93
CA PRO A 143 -7.11 24.45 16.88
C PRO A 143 -8.53 24.51 17.45
N HIS A 144 -9.35 25.43 16.93
CA HIS A 144 -10.78 25.51 17.23
C HIS A 144 -11.61 25.68 15.95
N PRO A 145 -12.92 25.38 15.98
CA PRO A 145 -13.81 25.65 14.85
C PRO A 145 -13.79 27.14 14.47
N GLY A 146 -13.77 27.40 13.17
CA GLY A 146 -13.85 28.76 12.61
C GLY A 146 -14.56 28.72 11.25
N THR A 147 -14.51 29.83 10.52
CA THR A 147 -15.15 29.99 9.19
C THR A 147 -14.67 28.96 8.17
N HIS A 148 -13.45 28.44 8.31
CA HIS A 148 -12.89 27.40 7.45
C HIS A 148 -13.45 25.98 7.73
N GLY A 149 -14.07 25.76 8.89
CA GLY A 149 -14.55 24.45 9.34
C GLY A 149 -15.45 23.69 8.35
N PRO A 150 -16.47 24.32 7.74
CA PRO A 150 -17.33 23.65 6.75
C PRO A 150 -16.58 23.12 5.53
N ARG A 151 -15.70 23.93 4.93
CA ARG A 151 -14.89 23.54 3.76
C ARG A 151 -13.94 22.40 4.10
N HIS A 152 -13.23 22.50 5.22
CA HIS A 152 -12.35 21.43 5.69
C HIS A 152 -13.09 20.10 5.84
N ARG A 153 -14.31 20.10 6.42
CA ARG A 153 -15.11 18.88 6.55
C ARG A 153 -15.50 18.26 5.22
N VAL A 154 -15.81 19.06 4.20
CA VAL A 154 -16.15 18.54 2.87
C VAL A 154 -14.90 17.94 2.21
N MET A 155 -13.80 18.69 2.17
CA MET A 155 -12.55 18.21 1.56
C MET A 155 -11.97 16.99 2.28
N ALA A 156 -12.02 16.96 3.61
CA ALA A 156 -11.58 15.81 4.39
C ALA A 156 -12.43 14.55 4.13
N ARG A 157 -13.73 14.70 3.83
CA ARG A 157 -14.59 13.55 3.43
C ARG A 157 -14.25 13.04 2.05
N ILE A 158 -13.99 13.94 1.09
CA ILE A 158 -13.56 13.54 -0.25
C ILE A 158 -12.21 12.82 -0.16
N ALA A 159 -11.23 13.38 0.57
CA ALA A 159 -9.94 12.75 0.78
C ALA A 159 -10.06 11.39 1.49
N ALA A 160 -10.94 11.26 2.50
CA ALA A 160 -11.15 9.99 3.19
C ALA A 160 -11.80 8.93 2.28
N LEU A 161 -12.76 9.33 1.44
CA LEU A 161 -13.37 8.43 0.46
C LEU A 161 -12.34 7.96 -0.57
N ASP A 162 -11.52 8.90 -1.07
CA ASP A 162 -10.46 8.60 -2.04
C ASP A 162 -9.39 7.67 -1.44
N LEU A 163 -9.05 7.85 -0.16
CA LEU A 163 -8.15 6.95 0.56
C LEU A 163 -8.73 5.53 0.71
N VAL A 164 -10.04 5.40 0.93
CA VAL A 164 -10.71 4.08 0.93
C VAL A 164 -10.62 3.43 -0.45
N LEU A 165 -10.85 4.18 -1.53
CA LEU A 165 -10.70 3.67 -2.89
C LEU A 165 -9.25 3.28 -3.20
N THR A 166 -8.28 4.06 -2.73
CA THR A 166 -6.84 3.73 -2.80
C THR A 166 -6.54 2.42 -2.08
N ALA A 167 -7.10 2.21 -0.88
CA ALA A 167 -6.96 0.97 -0.13
C ALA A 167 -7.57 -0.23 -0.86
N CYS A 168 -8.80 -0.11 -1.36
CA CYS A 168 -9.47 -1.18 -2.10
C CYS A 168 -8.71 -1.55 -3.38
N THR A 169 -8.35 -0.56 -4.20
CA THR A 169 -7.66 -0.78 -5.47
C THR A 169 -6.23 -1.28 -5.28
N GLY A 170 -5.52 -0.78 -4.26
CA GLY A 170 -4.18 -1.26 -3.90
C GLY A 170 -4.20 -2.70 -3.41
N SER A 171 -5.21 -3.06 -2.60
CA SER A 171 -5.39 -4.44 -2.13
C SER A 171 -5.71 -5.39 -3.28
N LEU A 172 -6.54 -4.95 -4.24
CA LEU A 172 -6.82 -5.72 -5.46
C LEU A 172 -5.57 -5.92 -6.31
N PHE A 173 -4.79 -4.85 -6.56
CA PHE A 173 -3.52 -4.94 -7.27
C PHE A 173 -2.57 -5.93 -6.58
N TYR A 174 -2.40 -5.81 -5.27
CA TYR A 174 -1.53 -6.69 -4.49
C TYR A 174 -1.96 -8.15 -4.61
N TRP A 175 -3.26 -8.43 -4.47
CA TRP A 175 -3.79 -9.79 -4.58
C TRP A 175 -3.55 -10.37 -5.98
N LEU A 176 -3.87 -9.62 -7.04
CA LEU A 176 -3.66 -10.06 -8.42
C LEU A 176 -2.18 -10.29 -8.73
N ALA A 177 -1.28 -9.46 -8.23
CA ALA A 177 0.14 -9.54 -8.52
C ALA A 177 0.84 -10.67 -7.74
N PHE A 178 0.54 -10.81 -6.45
CA PHE A 178 1.39 -11.56 -5.52
C PHE A 178 0.73 -12.75 -4.83
N VAL A 179 -0.60 -12.88 -4.93
CA VAL A 179 -1.36 -13.95 -4.26
C VAL A 179 -2.00 -14.91 -5.26
N ALA A 180 -2.71 -14.37 -6.26
CA ALA A 180 -3.46 -15.13 -7.26
C ALA A 180 -2.60 -16.06 -8.13
#